data_AF-A0AAE3I9M3-F1
#
_entry.id   AF-A0AAE3I9M3-F1
#
_cell.length_a   1.000
_cell.length_b   1.000
_cell.length_c   1.000
_cell.angle_alpha   90.00
_cell.angle_beta   90.00
_cell.angle_gamma   90.00
#
_symmetry.space_group_name_H-M   'P 1'
#
loop_
_entity.id
_entity.type
_entity.pdbx_description
1 polymer ?
#
loop_
_entity_poly.entity_id
_entity_poly.type
_entity_poly.pdbx_seq_one_letter_code
_entity_poly.pdbx_strand_id
1 'polypeptide(L)' 'MPHSQDIEGENDPESASEYECLQCGTIVQATTHPGACECGGDFHNRAKSLE' A
#
# COMPACT_ATOMS: atom_id res chain seq x y z
N MET A 1 -3.78 22.99 22.38
CA MET A 1 -4.23 21.58 22.32
C MET A 1 -3.04 20.78 21.80
N PRO A 2 -2.56 19.74 22.50
CA PRO A 2 -1.42 18.96 22.02
C PRO A 2 -1.85 18.10 20.83
N HIS A 3 -1.14 18.22 19.71
CA HIS A 3 -1.35 17.39 18.53
C HIS A 3 -0.65 16.04 18.77
N SER A 4 -1.36 15.10 19.41
CA SER A 4 -0.94 13.70 19.47
C SER A 4 -1.31 13.00 18.16
N GLN A 5 -0.62 13.33 17.08
CA GLN A 5 -0.59 12.53 15.85
C GLN A 5 0.82 11.95 15.67
N ASP A 6 1.26 11.17 16.65
CA ASP A 6 2.29 10.17 16.39
C ASP A 6 1.57 8.84 16.29
N ILE A 7 1.19 8.50 15.05
CA ILE A 7 0.62 7.20 14.73
C ILE A 7 1.83 6.26 14.63
N GLU A 8 2.39 5.88 15.78
CA GLU A 8 3.44 4.87 15.86
C GLU A 8 2.89 3.55 15.30
N GLY A 9 3.15 3.28 14.02
CA GLY A 9 2.74 2.03 13.36
C GLY A 9 2.56 2.07 11.84
N GLU A 10 2.43 3.26 11.22
CA GLU A 10 2.16 3.40 9.78
C GLU A 10 3.32 2.86 8.89
N ASN A 11 4.54 2.73 9.42
CA ASN A 11 5.72 2.29 8.67
C ASN A 11 6.40 1.05 9.27
N ASP A 12 5.67 0.22 10.00
CA ASP A 12 6.23 -1.06 10.43
C ASP A 12 6.38 -1.99 9.21
N PRO A 13 7.56 -2.56 8.92
CA PRO A 13 7.77 -3.45 7.78
C PRO A 13 7.00 -4.78 7.92
N GLU A 14 6.49 -5.10 9.11
CA GLU A 14 5.61 -6.25 9.37
C GLU A 14 4.13 -5.88 9.17
N SER A 15 3.79 -4.59 9.07
CA SER A 15 2.42 -4.14 8.78
C SER A 15 2.07 -4.36 7.31
N ALA A 16 0.91 -4.99 7.08
CA ALA A 16 0.39 -5.18 5.73
C ALA A 16 0.03 -3.82 5.10
N SER A 17 0.58 -3.56 3.92
CA SER A 17 0.22 -2.42 3.09
C SER A 17 -0.88 -2.79 2.11
N GLU A 18 -1.73 -1.82 1.77
CA GLU A 18 -2.67 -1.96 0.67
C GLU A 18 -2.00 -1.63 -0.66
N TYR A 19 -2.17 -2.52 -1.64
CA TYR A 19 -1.70 -2.37 -3.00
C TYR A 19 -2.87 -2.32 -3.96
N GLU A 20 -2.83 -1.40 -4.91
CA GLU A 20 -3.86 -1.20 -5.93
C GLU A 20 -3.27 -1.38 -7.32
N CYS A 21 -3.92 -2.16 -8.17
CA CYS A 21 -3.62 -2.21 -9.58
C CYS A 21 -4.29 -1.03 -10.29
N LEU A 22 -3.49 -0.08 -10.78
CA LEU A 22 -3.98 1.12 -11.46
C LEU A 22 -4.62 0.84 -12.83
N GLN A 23 -4.49 -0.39 -13.35
CA GLN A 23 -5.04 -0.78 -14.65
C GLN A 23 -6.48 -1.31 -14.53
N CYS A 24 -6.77 -2.15 -13.53
CA CYS A 24 -8.08 -2.78 -13.37
C CYS A 24 -8.79 -2.46 -12.04
N GLY A 25 -8.12 -1.75 -11.11
CA GLY A 25 -8.68 -1.38 -9.80
C GLY A 25 -8.68 -2.49 -8.75
N THR A 26 -7.97 -3.60 -8.98
CA THR A 26 -7.85 -4.68 -7.98
C THR A 26 -7.05 -4.19 -6.78
N ILE A 27 -7.55 -4.46 -5.56
CA ILE A 27 -6.87 -4.10 -4.31
C ILE A 27 -6.51 -5.36 -3.54
N VAL A 28 -5.28 -5.45 -3.07
CA VAL A 28 -4.77 -6.56 -2.25
C VAL A 28 -4.01 -6.02 -1.03
N GLN A 29 -4.03 -6.77 0.07
CA GLN A 29 -3.19 -6.48 1.23
C GLN A 29 -1.99 -7.42 1.26
N ALA A 30 -0.80 -6.85 1.36
CA ALA A 30 0.43 -7.63 1.44
C ALA A 30 1.47 -6.90 2.30
N THR A 31 2.28 -7.66 3.04
CA THR A 31 3.44 -7.11 3.79
C THR A 31 4.60 -6.79 2.86
N THR A 32 4.66 -7.45 1.71
CA THR A 32 5.68 -7.23 0.67
C THR A 32 5.01 -6.99 -0.68
N HIS A 33 5.75 -6.39 -1.62
CA HIS A 33 5.23 -6.10 -2.96
C HIS A 33 4.68 -7.37 -3.65
N PRO A 34 3.37 -7.43 -3.98
CA PRO A 34 2.70 -8.64 -4.47
C PRO A 34 3.06 -9.00 -5.93
N GLY A 35 3.78 -8.13 -6.64
CA GLY A 35 4.20 -8.34 -8.02
C GLY A 35 3.17 -7.83 -9.02
N ALA A 36 2.98 -8.59 -10.11
CA ALA A 36 2.05 -8.24 -11.17
C ALA A 36 0.62 -8.71 -10.84
N CYS A 37 -0.35 -7.87 -11.18
CA CYS A 37 -1.77 -8.21 -11.17
C CYS A 37 -2.10 -9.18 -12.31
N GLU A 38 -3.12 -10.01 -12.11
CA GLU A 38 -3.59 -10.98 -13.12
C GLU A 38 -4.09 -10.32 -14.41
N CYS A 39 -4.46 -9.04 -14.37
CA CYS A 39 -4.81 -8.28 -15.57
C CYS A 39 -3.59 -7.88 -16.42
N GLY A 40 -2.36 -8.16 -15.95
CA GLY A 40 -1.10 -7.77 -16.57
C GLY A 40 -0.59 -6.39 -16.17
N GLY A 41 -1.26 -5.68 -15.25
CA GLY A 41 -0.77 -4.42 -14.69
C GLY A 41 0.04 -4.62 -13.41
N ASP A 42 0.78 -3.61 -12.97
CA ASP A 42 1.54 -3.65 -11.72
C ASP A 42 0.73 -3.17 -10.52
N PHE A 43 1.05 -3.71 -9.34
CA PHE A 43 0.46 -3.28 -8.08
C PHE A 43 1.23 -2.11 -7.47
N HIS A 44 0.54 -0.99 -7.23
CA HIS A 44 1.11 0.18 -6.56
C HIS A 44 0.72 0.22 -5.09
N ASN A 45 1.68 0.52 -4.20
CA ASN A 45 1.42 0.64 -2.78
C ASN A 45 0.66 1.96 -2.50
N ARG A 46 -0.57 1.87 -1.98
CA ARG A 46 -1.44 3.03 -1.73
C ARG A 46 -0.93 3.96 -0.63
N ALA A 47 -0.08 3.46 0.28
CA ALA A 47 0.59 4.27 1.28
C ALA A 47 1.76 5.08 0.69
N LYS A 48 2.15 4.82 -0.56
CA LYS A 48 3.16 5.61 -1.28
C LYS A 48 2.51 6.49 -2.33
N SER A 49 2.95 7.75 -2.40
CA SER A 49 2.55 8.67 -3.46
C SER A 49 3.03 8.18 -4.83
N LEU A 50 2.26 8.49 -5.87
CA LEU A 50 2.67 8.39 -7.28
C LEU A 50 3.36 9.70 -7.65
N GLU A 51 4.67 9.66 -7.88
CA GLU A 51 5.48 10.83 -8.30
C GLU A 51 5.67 10.91 -9.82
#